data_AF-G2REH3-F1
#
_entry.id   AF-G2REH3-F1
#
_cell.length_a   1.000
_cell.length_b   1.000
_cell.length_c   1.000
_cell.angle_alpha   90.00
_cell.angle_beta   90.00
_cell.angle_gamma   90.00
#
_symmetry.space_group_name_H-M   'P 1'
#
loop_
_entity.id
_entity.type
_entity.pdbx_description
1 polymer ?
#
loop_
_entity_poly.entity_id
_entity_poly.type
_entity_poly.pdbx_seq_one_letter_code
_entity_poly.pdbx_strand_id
1 'polypeptide(L)'
;MPPPSRTSWLRLPRPKSFLGLMSLQTGTELASIALLFNKAIGVYGILTLFTGYSLSALQVTAYLYSVLVLAALALCAPHIRKLSPLHTLALAWVHAVDTIVSAAYTAAFAAGWYLAAAHGTAGLTGAGEEGAGAPSNREAPPRRQQQHDEPQAQAAQGKAGGAGVPDTAASIVLVVAFTLVRVYFSLVVMAFARMVLLRFVDERMDEAHDSSGASPDPFAVGAPLGEGWRGRLGRAMVSFGRGYWLGGRKEDEEWARQVNSKFRSSRR
;
A
#
# COMPACT_ATOMS: atom_id res chain seq x y z
N MET A 1 23.20 6.61 39.29
CA MET A 1 22.82 7.23 38.01
C MET A 1 22.51 6.12 37.00
N PRO A 2 21.25 5.90 36.62
CA PRO A 2 20.96 5.03 35.49
C PRO A 2 21.41 5.71 34.18
N PRO A 3 21.95 4.97 33.19
CA PRO A 3 22.43 5.54 31.95
C PRO A 3 21.27 6.08 31.09
N PRO A 4 21.47 7.16 30.32
CA PRO A 4 20.47 7.64 29.38
C PRO A 4 20.26 6.60 28.27
N SER A 5 19.05 6.06 28.18
CA SER A 5 18.66 5.15 27.11
C SER A 5 18.64 5.90 25.77
N ARG A 6 19.66 5.61 24.97
CA ARG A 6 19.84 6.10 23.60
C ARG A 6 18.75 5.57 22.67
N THR A 7 18.47 6.41 21.66
CA THR A 7 17.79 6.14 20.38
C THR A 7 16.26 6.16 20.37
N SER A 8 15.71 7.37 20.24
CA SER A 8 14.41 7.60 19.62
C SER A 8 14.51 7.27 18.12
N TRP A 9 14.49 5.98 17.77
CA TRP A 9 14.21 5.59 16.39
C TRP A 9 12.79 6.07 16.07
N LEU A 10 12.73 7.04 15.15
CA LEU A 10 11.54 7.58 14.47
C LEU A 10 10.22 7.04 15.04
N ARG A 11 9.62 7.77 15.99
CA ARG A 11 8.29 7.43 16.51
C ARG A 11 7.33 7.44 15.31
N LEU A 12 6.99 6.26 14.80
CA LEU A 12 6.00 6.11 13.72
C LEU A 12 4.72 6.85 14.14
N PRO A 13 4.16 7.72 13.29
CA PRO A 13 2.99 8.50 13.64
C PRO A 13 1.80 7.56 13.93
N ARG A 14 1.07 7.86 15.00
CA ARG A 14 -0.04 7.05 15.50
C ARG A 14 -1.36 7.81 15.37
N PRO A 15 -2.05 7.75 14.23
CA PRO A 15 -3.34 8.41 14.08
C PRO A 15 -4.30 7.90 15.15
N LYS A 16 -5.02 8.83 15.79
CA LYS A 16 -6.05 8.54 16.81
C LYS A 16 -7.44 8.35 16.20
N SER A 17 -7.61 8.78 14.96
CA SER A 17 -8.86 8.77 14.20
C SER A 17 -8.55 8.85 12.71
N PHE A 18 -9.43 8.29 11.89
CA PHE A 18 -9.36 8.43 10.44
C PHE A 18 -9.89 9.82 10.05
N LEU A 19 -9.06 10.60 9.35
CA LEU A 19 -9.32 11.98 8.93
C LEU A 19 -9.79 12.93 10.06
N GLY A 20 -9.48 12.61 11.32
CA GLY A 20 -9.92 13.40 12.48
C GLY A 20 -11.37 13.16 12.92
N LEU A 21 -12.19 12.51 12.09
CA LEU A 21 -13.65 12.41 12.27
C LEU A 21 -14.12 10.98 12.57
N MET A 22 -13.51 9.98 11.94
CA MET A 22 -14.00 8.59 11.97
C MET A 22 -13.15 7.68 12.86
N SER A 23 -13.73 6.55 13.26
CA SER A 23 -13.02 5.52 14.03
C SER A 23 -11.88 4.90 13.21
N LEU A 24 -10.84 4.39 13.89
CA LEU A 24 -9.75 3.64 13.22
C LEU A 24 -10.25 2.37 12.54
N GLN A 25 -11.31 1.74 13.07
CA GLN A 25 -11.90 0.57 12.41
C GLN A 25 -12.50 0.96 11.06
N THR A 26 -13.32 2.01 11.03
CA THR A 26 -13.90 2.52 9.78
C THR A 26 -12.82 2.93 8.79
N GLY A 27 -11.78 3.63 9.26
CA GLY A 27 -10.62 3.96 8.43
C GLY A 27 -9.89 2.74 7.88
N THR A 28 -9.78 1.67 8.66
CA THR A 28 -9.19 0.40 8.23
C THR A 28 -10.05 -0.30 7.20
N GLU A 29 -11.37 -0.34 7.39
CA GLU A 29 -12.31 -0.89 6.40
C GLU A 29 -12.23 -0.12 5.07
N LEU A 30 -12.24 1.21 5.12
CA LEU A 30 -12.09 2.07 3.94
C LEU A 30 -10.73 1.88 3.26
N ALA A 31 -9.65 1.81 4.03
CA ALA A 31 -8.30 1.55 3.50
C ALA A 31 -8.23 0.18 2.82
N SER A 32 -8.80 -0.86 3.42
CA SER A 32 -8.84 -2.21 2.84
C SER A 32 -9.71 -2.28 1.59
N ILE A 33 -10.85 -1.56 1.55
CA ILE A 33 -11.69 -1.45 0.35
C ILE A 33 -10.94 -0.72 -0.77
N ALA A 34 -10.26 0.40 -0.46
CA ALA A 34 -9.46 1.11 -1.44
C ALA A 34 -8.33 0.24 -2.01
N LEU A 35 -7.67 -0.54 -1.16
CA LEU A 35 -6.65 -1.50 -1.60
C LEU A 35 -7.25 -2.64 -2.44
N LEU A 36 -8.42 -3.17 -2.05
CA LEU A 36 -9.16 -4.18 -2.81
C LEU A 36 -9.43 -3.70 -4.24
N PHE A 37 -10.01 -2.51 -4.40
CA PHE A 37 -10.27 -1.93 -5.72
C PHE A 37 -8.97 -1.75 -6.51
N ASN A 38 -7.91 -1.25 -5.86
CA ASN A 38 -6.63 -1.07 -6.53
C ASN A 38 -6.05 -2.38 -7.08
N LYS A 39 -6.11 -3.47 -6.30
CA LYS A 39 -5.58 -4.77 -6.73
C LYS A 39 -6.51 -5.49 -7.71
N ALA A 40 -7.83 -5.29 -7.60
CA ALA A 40 -8.79 -5.82 -8.57
C ALA A 40 -8.57 -5.26 -9.98
N ILE A 41 -8.27 -3.96 -10.10
CA ILE A 41 -7.89 -3.33 -11.38
C ILE A 41 -6.60 -3.97 -11.92
N GLY A 42 -5.61 -4.21 -11.06
CA GLY A 42 -4.37 -4.90 -11.45
C GLY A 42 -4.62 -6.34 -11.95
N VAL A 43 -5.55 -7.07 -11.35
CA VAL A 43 -5.93 -8.42 -11.81
C VAL A 43 -6.62 -8.39 -13.17
N TYR A 44 -7.40 -7.35 -13.48
CA TYR A 44 -7.95 -7.21 -14.83
C TYR A 44 -6.85 -7.16 -15.91
N GLY A 45 -5.66 -6.64 -15.57
CA GLY A 45 -4.49 -6.69 -16.43
C GLY A 45 -4.05 -8.11 -16.83
N ILE A 46 -4.34 -9.12 -16.02
CA ILE A 46 -4.02 -10.53 -16.34
C ILE A 46 -4.81 -11.03 -17.56
N LEU A 47 -6.00 -10.48 -17.83
CA LEU A 47 -6.79 -10.88 -19.01
C LEU A 47 -6.02 -10.61 -20.32
N THR A 48 -5.13 -9.62 -20.33
CA THR A 48 -4.32 -9.29 -21.51
C THR A 48 -3.32 -10.39 -21.89
N LEU A 49 -2.89 -11.23 -20.94
CA LEU A 49 -2.09 -12.43 -21.27
C LEU A 49 -2.89 -13.42 -22.12
N PHE A 50 -4.19 -13.55 -21.83
CA PHE A 50 -5.05 -14.50 -22.54
C PHE A 50 -5.46 -13.99 -23.94
N THR A 51 -5.39 -12.68 -24.18
CA THR A 51 -5.66 -12.10 -25.51
C THR A 51 -4.44 -12.15 -26.44
N GLY A 52 -3.31 -12.73 -26.00
CA GLY A 52 -2.09 -12.88 -26.81
C GLY A 52 -1.20 -11.64 -26.82
N TYR A 53 -1.37 -10.71 -25.89
CA TYR A 53 -0.52 -9.53 -25.79
C TYR A 53 0.81 -9.85 -25.09
N SER A 54 1.92 -9.33 -25.64
CA SER A 54 3.26 -9.53 -25.08
C SER A 54 3.51 -8.56 -23.91
N LEU A 55 3.24 -9.01 -22.69
CA LEU A 55 3.57 -8.23 -21.49
C LEU A 55 5.04 -8.35 -21.11
N SER A 56 5.58 -7.29 -20.51
CA SER A 56 6.89 -7.33 -19.88
C SER A 56 6.87 -8.27 -18.65
N ALA A 57 7.97 -8.98 -18.40
CA ALA A 57 8.12 -9.83 -17.21
C ALA A 57 7.86 -9.06 -15.89
N LEU A 58 8.16 -7.76 -15.88
CA LEU A 58 7.92 -6.88 -14.73
C LEU A 58 6.42 -6.62 -14.49
N GLN A 59 5.62 -6.55 -15.54
CA GLN A 59 4.16 -6.40 -15.42
C GLN A 59 3.52 -7.69 -14.95
N VAL A 60 3.97 -8.85 -15.46
CA VAL A 60 3.47 -10.16 -15.03
C VAL A 60 3.71 -10.36 -13.52
N THR A 61 4.89 -10.01 -13.04
CA THR A 61 5.20 -10.09 -11.60
C THR A 61 4.37 -9.11 -10.77
N ALA A 62 4.10 -7.89 -11.26
CA ALA A 62 3.21 -6.93 -10.59
C ALA A 62 1.75 -7.43 -10.51
N TYR A 63 1.26 -8.07 -11.57
CA TYR A 63 -0.09 -8.64 -11.60
C TYR A 63 -0.21 -9.88 -10.71
N LEU A 64 0.76 -10.79 -10.74
CA LEU A 64 0.79 -11.95 -9.85
C LEU A 64 0.86 -11.53 -8.38
N TYR A 65 1.66 -10.51 -8.06
CA TYR A 65 1.72 -9.92 -6.73
C TYR A 65 0.34 -9.38 -6.29
N SER A 66 -0.39 -8.73 -7.20
CA SER A 66 -1.73 -8.21 -6.89
C SER A 66 -2.72 -9.32 -6.53
N VAL A 67 -2.63 -10.51 -7.14
CA VAL A 67 -3.42 -11.69 -6.75
C VAL A 67 -3.09 -12.15 -5.33
N LEU A 68 -1.80 -12.19 -4.96
CA LEU A 68 -1.39 -12.57 -3.61
C LEU A 68 -1.93 -11.60 -2.55
N VAL A 69 -1.88 -10.29 -2.83
CA VAL A 69 -2.44 -9.26 -1.93
C VAL A 69 -3.95 -9.38 -1.82
N LEU A 70 -4.67 -9.66 -2.91
CA LEU A 70 -6.12 -9.91 -2.87
C LEU A 70 -6.47 -11.14 -2.03
N ALA A 71 -5.75 -12.24 -2.19
CA ALA A 71 -5.96 -13.43 -1.37
C ALA A 71 -5.72 -13.14 0.12
N ALA A 72 -4.65 -12.42 0.45
CA ALA A 72 -4.37 -12.01 1.82
C ALA A 72 -5.47 -11.08 2.39
N LEU A 73 -5.96 -10.13 1.59
CA LEU A 73 -7.09 -9.26 1.96
C LEU A 73 -8.36 -10.06 2.20
N ALA A 74 -8.71 -11.01 1.33
CA ALA A 74 -9.90 -11.83 1.50
C ALA A 74 -9.88 -12.63 2.82
N LEU A 75 -8.70 -13.11 3.23
CA LEU A 75 -8.51 -13.83 4.49
C LEU A 75 -8.52 -12.91 5.73
N CYS A 76 -7.96 -11.69 5.61
CA CYS A 76 -7.76 -10.81 6.76
C CYS A 76 -8.87 -9.76 6.96
N ALA A 77 -9.51 -9.27 5.89
CA ALA A 77 -10.57 -8.26 5.96
C ALA A 77 -11.76 -8.63 6.88
N PRO A 78 -12.31 -9.87 6.87
CA PRO A 78 -13.40 -10.21 7.79
C PRO A 78 -12.98 -10.16 9.26
N HIS A 79 -11.68 -10.19 9.55
CA HIS A 79 -11.14 -10.12 10.90
C HIS A 79 -11.01 -8.69 11.44
N ILE A 80 -11.25 -7.65 10.62
CA ILE A 80 -11.31 -6.25 11.07
C ILE A 80 -12.44 -6.10 12.10
N ARG A 81 -13.63 -6.63 11.79
CA ARG A 81 -14.80 -6.59 12.69
C ARG A 81 -14.68 -7.56 13.87
N LYS A 82 -13.97 -8.68 13.68
CA LYS A 82 -13.74 -9.70 14.72
C LYS A 82 -12.64 -9.31 15.70
N LEU A 83 -11.85 -8.27 15.40
CA LEU A 83 -10.75 -7.79 16.24
C LEU A 83 -9.75 -8.90 16.61
N SER A 84 -9.46 -9.82 15.67
CA SER A 84 -8.48 -10.87 15.96
C SER A 84 -7.06 -10.33 15.81
N PRO A 85 -6.19 -10.44 16.82
CA PRO A 85 -4.88 -9.78 16.85
C PRO A 85 -3.93 -10.25 15.74
N LEU A 86 -3.86 -11.56 15.46
CA LEU A 86 -2.96 -12.07 14.43
C LEU A 86 -3.34 -11.61 13.02
N HIS A 87 -4.61 -11.72 12.63
CA HIS A 87 -5.03 -11.35 11.26
C HIS A 87 -5.03 -9.84 11.05
N THR A 88 -5.32 -9.05 12.09
CA THR A 88 -5.23 -7.57 11.99
C THR A 88 -3.77 -7.11 11.92
N LEU A 89 -2.87 -7.78 12.65
CA LEU A 89 -1.43 -7.60 12.47
C LEU A 89 -0.97 -8.01 11.06
N ALA A 90 -1.49 -9.11 10.52
CA ALA A 90 -1.19 -9.55 9.14
C ALA A 90 -1.66 -8.53 8.12
N LEU A 91 -2.88 -8.01 8.29
CA LEU A 91 -3.43 -6.96 7.45
C LEU A 91 -2.55 -5.70 7.46
N ALA A 92 -2.05 -5.28 8.61
CA ALA A 92 -1.15 -4.12 8.72
C ALA A 92 0.14 -4.33 7.93
N TRP A 93 0.76 -5.51 8.02
CA TRP A 93 1.95 -5.85 7.25
C TRP A 93 1.66 -5.95 5.74
N VAL A 94 0.52 -6.50 5.34
CA VAL A 94 0.08 -6.51 3.94
C VAL A 94 0.01 -5.08 3.40
N HIS A 95 -0.62 -4.15 4.11
CA HIS A 95 -0.69 -2.75 3.69
C HIS A 95 0.68 -2.07 3.64
N ALA A 96 1.56 -2.31 4.63
CA ALA A 96 2.90 -1.73 4.67
C ALA A 96 3.78 -2.23 3.51
N VAL A 97 3.84 -3.55 3.32
CA VAL A 97 4.61 -4.17 2.23
C VAL A 97 4.03 -3.78 0.88
N ASP A 98 2.71 -3.78 0.72
CA ASP A 98 2.06 -3.39 -0.52
C ASP A 98 2.37 -1.95 -0.93
N THR A 99 2.41 -1.04 0.04
CA THR A 99 2.78 0.36 -0.20
C THR A 99 4.21 0.46 -0.73
N ILE A 100 5.16 -0.26 -0.13
CA ILE A 100 6.57 -0.28 -0.55
C ILE A 100 6.73 -0.91 -1.93
N VAL A 101 6.14 -2.09 -2.14
CA VAL A 101 6.22 -2.83 -3.41
C VAL A 101 5.58 -2.02 -4.53
N SER A 102 4.41 -1.42 -4.30
CA SER A 102 3.75 -0.59 -5.28
C SER A 102 4.57 0.66 -5.62
N ALA A 103 5.17 1.31 -4.61
CA ALA A 103 6.06 2.45 -4.85
C ALA A 103 7.31 2.04 -5.66
N ALA A 104 7.88 0.86 -5.41
CA ALA A 104 8.99 0.34 -6.17
C ALA A 104 8.62 0.07 -7.64
N TYR A 105 7.45 -0.52 -7.92
CA TYR A 105 6.96 -0.70 -9.29
C TYR A 105 6.72 0.64 -9.98
N THR A 106 6.11 1.62 -9.30
CA THR A 106 5.93 2.97 -9.85
C THR A 106 7.27 3.64 -10.16
N ALA A 107 8.27 3.51 -9.27
CA ALA A 107 9.60 4.06 -9.50
C ALA A 107 10.32 3.37 -10.66
N ALA A 108 10.22 2.04 -10.77
CA ALA A 108 10.82 1.27 -11.86
C ALA A 108 10.20 1.66 -13.22
N PHE A 109 8.87 1.79 -13.27
CA PHE A 109 8.17 2.28 -14.45
C PHE A 109 8.62 3.70 -14.83
N ALA A 110 8.64 4.62 -13.87
CA ALA A 110 9.07 5.99 -14.11
C ALA A 110 10.53 6.05 -14.62
N ALA A 111 11.43 5.28 -14.01
CA ALA A 111 12.83 5.21 -14.44
C ALA A 111 12.97 4.70 -15.88
N GLY A 112 12.24 3.63 -16.24
CA GLY A 112 12.21 3.11 -17.60
C GLY A 112 11.70 4.14 -18.61
N TRP A 113 10.64 4.86 -18.25
CA TRP A 113 10.07 5.92 -19.09
C TRP A 113 11.05 7.08 -19.31
N TYR A 114 11.68 7.60 -18.25
CA TYR A 114 12.65 8.69 -18.36
C TYR A 114 13.90 8.28 -19.13
N LEU A 115 14.37 7.04 -18.98
CA LEU A 115 15.52 6.55 -19.72
C LEU A 115 15.19 6.42 -21.22
N ALA A 116 14.01 5.90 -21.57
CA ALA A 116 13.54 5.85 -22.95
C ALA A 116 13.39 7.25 -23.56
N ALA A 117 12.90 8.22 -22.76
CA ALA A 117 12.84 9.61 -23.18
C ALA A 117 14.24 10.20 -23.47
N ALA A 118 15.23 9.90 -22.63
CA ALA A 118 16.62 10.33 -22.85
C ALA A 118 17.24 9.73 -24.12
N HIS A 119 16.86 8.51 -24.49
CA HIS A 119 17.31 7.85 -25.73
C HIS A 119 16.47 8.20 -26.97
N GLY A 120 15.49 9.11 -26.87
CA GLY A 120 14.62 9.50 -27.98
C GLY A 120 13.62 8.42 -28.43
N THR A 121 13.44 7.37 -27.63
CA THR A 121 12.50 6.26 -27.89
C THR A 121 11.20 6.40 -27.10
N ALA A 122 10.90 7.59 -26.57
CA ALA A 122 9.76 7.88 -25.69
C ALA A 122 8.39 7.42 -26.24
N GLY A 123 8.23 7.31 -27.57
CA GLY A 123 7.02 6.81 -28.22
C GLY A 123 7.00 5.29 -28.49
N LEU A 124 8.13 4.60 -28.35
CA LEU A 124 8.29 3.17 -28.62
C LEU A 124 8.08 2.31 -27.36
N THR A 125 8.30 2.88 -26.17
CA THR A 125 8.02 2.19 -24.90
C THR A 125 6.56 2.27 -24.47
N GLY A 126 5.79 3.23 -25.02
CA GLY A 126 4.33 3.34 -24.78
C GLY A 126 3.48 2.41 -25.65
N ALA A 127 3.99 1.93 -26.78
CA ALA A 127 3.28 0.98 -27.65
C ALA A 127 3.12 -0.44 -27.04
N GLY A 128 3.78 -0.68 -25.90
CA GLY A 128 3.64 -1.86 -25.05
C GLY A 128 2.67 -1.68 -23.87
N GLU A 129 2.16 -0.47 -23.62
CA GLU A 129 1.54 -0.09 -22.33
C GLU A 129 0.30 0.83 -22.45
N GLU A 130 -0.31 0.97 -23.62
CA GLU A 130 -1.60 1.66 -23.75
C GLU A 130 -2.78 0.75 -23.38
N GLY A 131 -3.53 1.20 -22.37
CA GLY A 131 -4.72 0.57 -21.86
C GLY A 131 -5.78 0.31 -22.93
N ALA A 132 -6.53 -0.77 -22.69
CA ALA A 132 -7.69 -1.18 -23.44
C ALA A 132 -8.66 -0.01 -23.71
N GLY A 133 -8.79 0.38 -24.98
CA GLY A 133 -9.80 1.36 -25.36
C GLY A 133 -9.65 2.06 -26.72
N ALA A 134 -9.25 1.38 -27.80
CA ALA A 134 -9.48 1.89 -29.15
C ALA A 134 -9.45 0.76 -30.20
N PRO A 135 -10.50 0.56 -31.01
CA PRO A 135 -10.43 -0.37 -32.13
C PRO A 135 -9.64 0.29 -33.27
N SER A 136 -8.37 -0.10 -33.45
CA SER A 136 -7.58 0.26 -34.63
C SER A 136 -7.93 -0.67 -35.79
N ASN A 137 -9.00 -0.36 -36.51
CA ASN A 137 -9.20 -0.90 -37.85
C ASN A 137 -8.44 0.01 -38.83
N ARG A 138 -7.24 -0.41 -39.26
CA ARG A 138 -6.49 0.28 -40.33
C ARG A 138 -6.08 -0.73 -41.38
N GLU A 139 -7.03 -1.09 -42.22
CA GLU A 139 -6.75 -1.62 -43.55
C GLU A 139 -6.15 -0.48 -44.39
N ALA A 140 -4.98 -0.74 -44.98
CA ALA A 140 -4.29 0.20 -45.85
C ALA A 140 -4.80 0.06 -47.30
N PRO A 141 -5.19 1.16 -48.00
CA PRO A 141 -5.33 1.13 -49.45
C PRO A 141 -4.00 1.52 -50.15
N PRO A 142 -3.78 1.07 -51.40
CA PRO A 142 -2.48 1.14 -52.05
C PRO A 142 -2.16 2.55 -52.55
N ARG A 143 -0.88 2.90 -52.51
CA ARG A 143 -0.33 4.18 -52.99
C ARG A 143 -0.63 4.37 -54.48
N ARG A 144 -1.25 5.49 -54.84
CA ARG A 144 -1.07 6.14 -56.15
C ARG A 144 -0.44 7.51 -55.95
N GLN A 145 0.70 7.71 -56.61
CA GLN A 145 1.37 9.00 -56.76
C GLN A 145 0.47 9.96 -57.54
N GLN A 146 0.35 11.20 -57.07
CA GLN A 146 0.24 12.38 -57.92
C GLN A 146 0.54 13.64 -57.10
N GLN A 147 1.54 14.39 -57.56
CA GLN A 147 1.95 15.70 -57.09
C GLN A 147 0.95 16.77 -57.58
N HIS A 148 0.57 17.71 -56.71
CA HIS A 148 0.48 19.13 -57.06
C HIS A 148 0.42 20.02 -55.80
N ASP A 149 1.11 21.14 -55.89
CA ASP A 149 1.50 22.10 -54.84
C ASP A 149 0.36 22.84 -54.12
N GLU A 150 0.51 23.02 -52.79
CA GLU A 150 0.15 24.20 -51.98
C GLU A 150 0.89 24.14 -50.61
N PRO A 151 1.19 25.28 -49.94
CA PRO A 151 2.28 25.38 -48.97
C PRO A 151 1.99 24.69 -47.62
N GLN A 152 2.89 23.76 -47.30
CA GLN A 152 3.24 23.21 -46.00
C GLN A 152 2.25 23.48 -44.86
N ALA A 153 1.36 22.50 -44.68
CA ALA A 153 0.87 22.11 -43.37
C ALA A 153 2.04 22.14 -42.38
N GLN A 154 2.05 23.14 -41.49
CA GLN A 154 2.84 23.10 -40.28
C GLN A 154 2.30 21.95 -39.46
N ALA A 155 2.90 20.79 -39.71
CA ALA A 155 3.52 19.99 -38.69
C ALA A 155 2.91 20.26 -37.31
N ALA A 156 1.86 19.50 -36.96
CA ALA A 156 1.66 19.07 -35.58
C ALA A 156 2.80 18.11 -35.20
N GLN A 157 4.02 18.62 -35.36
CA GLN A 157 5.23 18.19 -34.73
C GLN A 157 4.99 18.51 -33.26
N GLY A 158 4.50 17.50 -32.54
CA GLY A 158 4.54 17.48 -31.09
C GLY A 158 5.98 17.79 -30.69
N LYS A 159 6.22 19.06 -30.37
CA LYS A 159 7.50 19.63 -29.97
C LYS A 159 7.94 18.93 -28.69
N ALA A 160 8.65 17.82 -28.86
CA ALA A 160 9.50 17.20 -27.85
C ALA A 160 10.76 18.05 -27.64
N GLY A 161 10.58 19.31 -27.28
CA GLY A 161 11.66 20.27 -27.12
C GLY A 161 11.13 21.63 -26.67
N GLY A 162 11.06 21.84 -25.36
CA GLY A 162 10.92 23.17 -24.76
C GLY A 162 9.57 23.54 -24.12
N ALA A 163 8.55 22.69 -24.19
CA ALA A 163 7.22 22.99 -23.61
C ALA A 163 6.63 21.85 -22.73
N GLY A 164 7.47 20.93 -22.22
CA GLY A 164 7.01 19.68 -21.57
C GLY A 164 7.22 19.57 -20.05
N VAL A 165 7.72 20.63 -19.40
CA VAL A 165 7.93 20.65 -17.94
C VAL A 165 6.61 20.76 -17.14
N PRO A 166 5.56 21.51 -17.56
CA PRO A 166 4.36 21.62 -16.73
C PRO A 166 3.52 20.33 -16.67
N ASP A 167 3.44 19.56 -17.77
CA ASP A 167 2.62 18.33 -17.82
C ASP A 167 3.24 17.15 -17.04
N THR A 168 4.58 17.05 -17.02
CA THR A 168 5.29 16.06 -16.19
C THR A 168 5.30 16.42 -14.71
N ALA A 169 5.33 17.72 -14.37
CA ALA A 169 5.22 18.16 -12.98
C ALA A 169 3.86 17.78 -12.37
N ALA A 170 2.77 17.95 -13.11
CA ALA A 170 1.43 17.59 -12.65
C ALA A 170 1.29 16.08 -12.38
N SER A 171 1.80 15.23 -13.27
CA SER A 171 1.74 13.77 -13.09
C SER A 171 2.61 13.28 -11.92
N ILE A 172 3.80 13.86 -11.71
CA ILE A 172 4.64 13.55 -10.55
C ILE A 172 3.93 13.96 -9.25
N VAL A 173 3.33 15.15 -9.20
CA VAL A 173 2.57 15.61 -8.02
C VAL A 173 1.44 14.65 -7.70
N LEU A 174 0.69 14.20 -8.71
CA LEU A 174 -0.37 13.21 -8.52
C LEU A 174 0.19 11.88 -8.00
N VAL A 175 1.27 11.35 -8.59
CA VAL A 175 1.92 10.12 -8.14
C VAL A 175 2.34 10.23 -6.68
N VAL A 176 3.02 11.31 -6.30
CA VAL A 176 3.45 11.56 -4.92
C VAL A 176 2.25 11.67 -3.99
N ALA A 177 1.21 12.41 -4.38
CA ALA A 177 -0.02 12.54 -3.59
C ALA A 177 -0.69 11.17 -3.36
N PHE A 178 -0.83 10.35 -4.40
CA PHE A 178 -1.37 8.99 -4.27
C PHE A 178 -0.49 8.09 -3.41
N THR A 179 0.84 8.19 -3.52
CA THR A 179 1.76 7.46 -2.63
C THR A 179 1.58 7.89 -1.18
N LEU A 180 1.47 9.19 -0.89
CA LEU A 180 1.25 9.70 0.46
C LEU A 180 -0.08 9.24 1.05
N VAL A 181 -1.16 9.22 0.25
CA VAL A 181 -2.46 8.66 0.67
C VAL A 181 -2.31 7.18 1.05
N ARG A 182 -1.56 6.39 0.27
CA ARG A 182 -1.31 4.98 0.58
C ARG A 182 -0.50 4.81 1.87
N VAL A 183 0.53 5.62 2.06
CA VAL A 183 1.31 5.65 3.31
C VAL A 183 0.40 5.98 4.50
N TYR A 184 -0.47 6.98 4.37
CA TYR A 184 -1.44 7.32 5.41
C TYR A 184 -2.38 6.16 5.73
N PHE A 185 -2.95 5.51 4.71
CA PHE A 185 -3.79 4.33 4.90
C PHE A 185 -3.04 3.20 5.61
N SER A 186 -1.80 2.92 5.20
CA SER A 186 -0.96 1.92 5.87
C SER A 186 -0.75 2.24 7.35
N LEU A 187 -0.45 3.50 7.69
CA LEU A 187 -0.31 3.95 9.07
C LEU A 187 -1.61 3.82 9.88
N VAL A 188 -2.77 4.09 9.28
CA VAL A 188 -4.08 3.88 9.91
C VAL A 188 -4.31 2.40 10.23
N VAL A 189 -4.05 1.50 9.27
CA VAL A 189 -4.18 0.05 9.50
C VAL A 189 -3.19 -0.45 10.55
N MET A 190 -1.95 0.05 10.54
CA MET A 190 -0.96 -0.27 11.57
C MET A 190 -1.38 0.21 12.96
N ALA A 191 -1.96 1.41 13.07
CA ALA A 191 -2.47 1.94 14.33
C ALA A 191 -3.66 1.10 14.84
N PHE A 192 -4.57 0.71 13.95
CA PHE A 192 -5.68 -0.16 14.29
C PHE A 192 -5.21 -1.54 14.76
N ALA A 193 -4.29 -2.20 14.03
CA ALA A 193 -3.74 -3.50 14.42
C ALA A 193 -3.05 -3.44 15.78
N ARG A 194 -2.31 -2.37 16.05
CA ARG A 194 -1.71 -2.11 17.36
C ARG A 194 -2.75 -1.98 18.46
N MET A 195 -3.82 -1.21 18.23
CA MET A 195 -4.92 -1.08 19.19
C MET A 195 -5.54 -2.44 19.51
N VAL A 196 -5.79 -3.28 18.50
CA VAL A 196 -6.32 -4.64 18.68
C VAL A 196 -5.35 -5.52 19.48
N LEU A 197 -4.06 -5.43 19.17
CA LEU A 197 -3.02 -6.18 19.86
C LEU A 197 -2.91 -5.80 21.34
N LEU A 198 -2.83 -4.50 21.64
CA LEU A 198 -2.73 -4.00 23.01
C LEU A 198 -3.99 -4.31 23.81
N ARG A 199 -5.18 -4.18 23.19
CA ARG A 199 -6.44 -4.58 23.81
C ARG A 199 -6.47 -6.07 24.17
N PHE A 200 -5.96 -6.93 23.27
CA PHE A 200 -5.87 -8.35 23.56
C PHE A 200 -4.92 -8.65 24.72
N VAL A 201 -3.78 -7.95 24.78
CA VAL A 201 -2.82 -8.08 25.89
C VAL A 201 -3.44 -7.63 27.22
N ASP A 202 -4.14 -6.49 27.22
CA ASP A 202 -4.86 -5.97 28.39
C ASP A 202 -5.93 -6.97 28.88
N GLU A 203 -6.88 -7.36 28.03
CA GLU A 203 -8.00 -8.23 28.39
C GLU A 203 -7.61 -9.67 28.77
N ARG A 204 -6.45 -10.17 28.32
CA ARG A 204 -6.06 -11.59 28.47
C ARG A 204 -4.81 -11.81 29.32
N MET A 205 -4.03 -10.77 29.59
CA MET A 205 -2.77 -10.89 30.35
C MET A 205 -2.78 -10.09 31.66
N ASP A 206 -3.93 -9.54 32.07
CA ASP A 206 -4.17 -8.96 33.41
C ASP A 206 -3.85 -9.94 34.56
N GLU A 207 -3.84 -11.26 34.31
CA GLU A 207 -3.47 -12.27 35.32
C GLU A 207 -1.95 -12.45 35.51
N ALA A 208 -1.11 -11.89 34.62
CA ALA A 208 0.35 -11.98 34.71
C ALA A 208 0.95 -10.64 35.15
N HIS A 209 0.80 -10.34 36.45
CA HIS A 209 1.47 -9.22 37.10
C HIS A 209 2.99 -9.41 36.99
N ASP A 210 3.66 -8.69 36.07
CA ASP A 210 5.10 -8.54 36.16
C ASP A 210 5.64 -7.16 35.72
N SER A 211 6.74 -6.82 36.38
CA SER A 211 7.25 -5.51 36.78
C SER A 211 8.27 -4.89 35.83
N SER A 212 8.21 -5.22 34.53
CA SER A 212 9.30 -4.94 33.58
C SER A 212 9.08 -3.77 32.61
N GLY A 213 7.98 -3.02 32.69
CA GLY A 213 7.74 -1.82 31.87
C GLY A 213 7.54 -2.05 30.35
N ALA A 214 7.73 -3.28 29.85
CA ALA A 214 7.39 -3.72 28.50
C ALA A 214 6.05 -4.46 28.50
N SER A 215 5.22 -4.32 27.46
CA SER A 215 3.97 -5.08 27.37
C SER A 215 4.26 -6.58 27.14
N PRO A 216 3.53 -7.50 27.81
CA PRO A 216 3.63 -8.93 27.57
C PRO A 216 3.48 -9.24 26.08
N ASP A 217 4.31 -10.14 25.56
CA ASP A 217 4.25 -10.54 24.15
C ASP A 217 3.19 -11.64 23.97
N PRO A 218 2.07 -11.37 23.28
CA PRO A 218 0.97 -12.32 23.14
C PRO A 218 1.34 -13.55 22.27
N PHE A 219 2.46 -13.49 21.54
CA PHE A 219 2.95 -14.58 20.69
C PHE A 219 4.15 -15.32 21.29
N ALA A 220 4.57 -15.01 22.53
CA ALA A 220 5.64 -15.71 23.23
C ALA A 220 5.34 -17.21 23.39
N VAL A 221 6.37 -18.04 23.51
CA VAL A 221 6.19 -19.48 23.76
C VAL A 221 5.47 -19.66 25.10
N GLY A 222 4.37 -20.41 25.11
CA GLY A 222 3.49 -20.56 26.27
C GLY A 222 2.36 -19.51 26.38
N ALA A 223 2.32 -18.50 25.50
CA ALA A 223 1.21 -17.56 25.41
C ALA A 223 0.05 -18.12 24.55
N PRO A 224 -1.20 -17.68 24.75
CA PRO A 224 -2.38 -18.23 24.07
C PRO A 224 -2.34 -18.13 22.54
N LEU A 225 -1.60 -17.17 21.97
CA LEU A 225 -1.40 -17.05 20.52
C LEU A 225 -0.01 -17.49 20.06
N GLY A 226 0.82 -17.98 20.98
CA GLY A 226 2.22 -18.33 20.74
C GLY A 226 2.45 -19.75 20.21
N GLU A 227 1.41 -20.58 20.21
CA GLU A 227 1.49 -21.97 19.77
C GLU A 227 1.42 -22.14 18.24
N GLY A 228 2.07 -23.21 17.77
CA GLY A 228 2.04 -23.64 16.36
C GLY A 228 2.67 -22.64 15.38
N TRP A 229 2.29 -22.77 14.11
CA TRP A 229 2.78 -21.92 13.02
C TRP A 229 2.32 -20.46 13.15
N ARG A 230 1.14 -20.25 13.75
CA ARG A 230 0.55 -18.92 14.00
C ARG A 230 1.38 -18.11 14.99
N GLY A 231 1.84 -18.71 16.08
CA GLY A 231 2.73 -18.06 17.02
C GLY A 231 4.10 -17.74 16.42
N ARG A 232 4.65 -18.64 15.59
CA ARG A 232 5.90 -18.36 14.85
C ARG A 232 5.76 -17.13 13.95
N LEU A 233 4.66 -17.06 13.20
CA LEU A 233 4.35 -15.93 12.33
C LEU A 233 4.17 -14.64 13.14
N GLY A 234 3.37 -14.67 14.21
CA GLY A 234 3.16 -13.51 15.08
C GLY A 234 4.46 -12.99 15.70
N ARG A 235 5.33 -13.87 16.19
CA ARG A 235 6.66 -13.49 16.70
C ARG A 235 7.53 -12.84 15.64
N ALA A 236 7.55 -13.40 14.43
CA ALA A 236 8.30 -12.82 13.32
C ALA A 236 7.78 -11.42 12.96
N MET A 237 6.47 -11.21 12.98
CA MET A 237 5.87 -9.93 12.63
C MET A 237 6.05 -8.85 13.71
N VAL A 238 6.05 -9.25 14.98
CA VAL A 238 6.25 -8.35 16.12
C VAL A 238 7.73 -8.06 16.36
N SER A 239 8.65 -8.96 15.99
CA SER A 239 10.09 -8.72 16.13
C SER A 239 10.54 -7.51 15.29
N PHE A 240 9.99 -7.37 14.07
CA PHE A 240 10.15 -6.17 13.27
C PHE A 240 9.33 -5.02 13.84
N GLY A 241 10.01 -4.04 14.44
CA GLY A 241 9.35 -2.91 15.09
C GLY A 241 8.76 -3.25 16.46
N ARG A 242 9.39 -4.14 17.23
CA ARG A 242 8.94 -4.54 18.58
C ARG A 242 8.58 -3.36 19.48
N GLY A 243 9.36 -2.28 19.44
CA GLY A 243 9.06 -1.05 20.18
C GLY A 243 7.78 -0.34 19.73
N TYR A 244 7.42 -0.43 18.45
CA TYR A 244 6.14 0.07 17.95
C TYR A 244 4.98 -0.82 18.39
N TRP A 245 5.08 -2.14 18.24
CA TRP A 245 3.98 -3.07 18.53
C TRP A 245 3.74 -3.30 20.02
N LEU A 246 4.80 -3.47 20.82
CA LEU A 246 4.75 -3.87 22.23
C LEU A 246 5.37 -2.84 23.21
N GLY A 247 5.95 -1.74 22.73
CA GLY A 247 6.57 -0.73 23.59
C GLY A 247 5.56 0.19 24.30
N GLY A 248 6.05 0.91 25.32
CA GLY A 248 5.57 2.23 25.77
C GLY A 248 4.32 2.31 26.66
N ARG A 249 4.09 1.32 27.53
CA ARG A 249 2.85 1.10 28.32
C ARG A 249 2.12 2.37 28.80
N LYS A 250 2.76 3.36 29.44
CA LYS A 250 2.07 4.56 29.96
C LYS A 250 1.51 5.51 28.89
N GLU A 251 2.35 6.00 27.97
CA GLU A 251 1.89 6.87 26.86
C GLU A 251 0.91 6.12 25.95
N ASP A 252 1.06 4.78 25.88
CA ASP A 252 0.30 3.92 25.00
C ASP A 252 -1.06 3.51 25.55
N GLU A 253 -1.17 3.31 26.85
CA GLU A 253 -2.45 3.21 27.52
C GLU A 253 -3.27 4.49 27.35
N GLU A 254 -2.66 5.67 27.48
CA GLU A 254 -3.37 6.94 27.28
C GLU A 254 -3.86 7.10 25.84
N TRP A 255 -3.00 6.80 24.86
CA TRP A 255 -3.37 6.79 23.45
C TRP A 255 -4.48 5.75 23.17
N ALA A 256 -4.33 4.52 23.67
CA ALA A 256 -5.30 3.44 23.46
C ALA A 256 -6.64 3.74 24.14
N ARG A 257 -6.64 4.31 25.35
CA ARG A 257 -7.84 4.78 26.06
C ARG A 257 -8.58 5.85 25.26
N GLN A 258 -7.87 6.82 24.68
CA GLN A 258 -8.47 7.87 23.84
C GLN A 258 -9.06 7.32 22.54
N VAL A 259 -8.43 6.33 21.92
CA VAL A 259 -8.96 5.68 20.71
C VAL A 259 -10.19 4.84 21.06
N ASN A 260 -10.15 4.09 22.17
CA ASN A 260 -11.24 3.21 22.60
C ASN A 260 -12.47 4.00 23.07
N SER A 261 -12.30 5.15 23.72
CA SER A 261 -13.43 6.00 24.13
C SER A 261 -14.23 6.51 22.92
N LYS A 262 -13.54 6.98 21.87
CA LYS A 262 -14.15 7.39 20.59
C LYS A 262 -14.83 6.25 19.85
N PHE A 263 -14.30 5.04 19.99
CA PHE A 263 -14.89 3.86 19.40
C PHE A 263 -16.22 3.48 20.06
N ARG A 264 -16.30 3.57 21.40
CA ARG A 264 -17.52 3.31 22.16
C ARG A 264 -18.62 4.34 21.90
N SER A 265 -18.26 5.60 21.66
CA SER A 265 -19.25 6.64 21.30
C SER A 265 -19.85 6.44 19.91
N SER A 266 -19.13 5.78 18.98
CA SER A 266 -19.62 5.50 17.61
C SER A 266 -20.56 4.29 17.52
N ARG A 267 -20.70 3.48 18.56
CA ARG A 267 -21.59 2.30 18.62
C ARG A 267 -22.88 2.52 19.41
N ARG A 268 -23.08 3.71 20.00
CA ARG A 268 -24.35 4.14 20.58
C ARG A 268 -25.11 4.96 19.54
#